data_AF-B9KIH3-F1
#
_entry.id   AF-B9KIH3-F1
#
_cell.length_a   1.000
_cell.length_b   1.000
_cell.length_c   1.000
_cell.angle_alpha   90.00
_cell.angle_beta   90.00
_cell.angle_gamma   90.00
#
_symmetry.space_group_name_H-M   'P 1'
#
loop_
_entity.id
_entity.type
_entity.pdbx_description
1 polymer ?
#
loop_
_entity_poly.entity_id
_entity_poly.type
_entity_poly.pdbx_seq_one_letter_code
_entity_poly.pdbx_strand_id
1 'polypeptide(L)' 'MPETSEDPGAIIESTLNHLSATREYAEALRGDIVSAFKSSAIPEVQFRYMKERVEKFLNQIDLYESIFVSIRDAYSAAVK' A
#
# COMPACT_ATOMS: atom_id res chain seq x y z
N MET A 1 -8.79 -18.01 -27.99
CA MET A 1 -8.28 -18.30 -26.64
C MET A 1 -9.43 -18.06 -25.69
N PRO A 2 -9.82 -19.02 -24.82
CA PRO A 2 -10.86 -18.73 -23.85
C PRO A 2 -10.31 -17.73 -22.84
N GLU A 3 -11.03 -16.63 -22.63
CA GLU A 3 -10.77 -15.72 -21.52
C GLU A 3 -10.99 -16.52 -20.24
N THR A 4 -9.92 -16.92 -19.56
CA THR A 4 -10.00 -17.33 -18.16
C THR A 4 -10.45 -16.10 -17.39
N SER A 5 -11.75 -15.96 -17.16
CA SER A 5 -12.27 -14.94 -16.27
C SER A 5 -11.72 -15.25 -14.88
N GLU A 6 -10.69 -14.53 -14.47
CA GLU A 6 -10.18 -14.60 -13.10
C GLU A 6 -11.34 -14.33 -12.14
N ASP A 7 -11.45 -15.15 -11.09
CA ASP A 7 -12.48 -14.99 -10.08
C ASP A 7 -12.36 -13.59 -9.46
N PRO A 8 -13.40 -12.72 -9.56
CA PRO A 8 -13.34 -11.38 -9.01
C PRO A 8 -13.04 -11.37 -7.51
N GLY A 9 -13.52 -12.37 -6.77
CA GLY A 9 -13.19 -12.55 -5.34
C GLY A 9 -11.69 -12.71 -5.12
N ALA A 10 -11.05 -13.61 -5.86
CA ALA A 10 -9.59 -13.80 -5.81
C ALA A 10 -8.79 -12.54 -6.18
N ILE A 11 -9.24 -11.74 -7.15
CA ILE A 11 -8.60 -10.46 -7.51
C ILE A 11 -8.69 -9.46 -6.35
N ILE A 12 -9.86 -9.35 -5.71
CA ILE A 12 -10.07 -8.43 -4.58
C ILE A 12 -9.16 -8.80 -3.41
N GLU A 13 -9.15 -10.09 -3.01
CA GLU A 13 -8.35 -10.57 -1.89
C GLU A 13 -6.85 -10.46 -2.17
N SER A 14 -6.38 -10.85 -3.36
CA SER A 14 -4.98 -10.68 -3.74
C SER A 14 -4.55 -9.22 -3.72
N THR A 15 -5.41 -8.30 -4.19
CA THR A 15 -5.10 -6.86 -4.15
C THR A 15 -5.01 -6.33 -2.72
N LEU A 16 -5.93 -6.71 -1.84
CA LEU A 16 -5.87 -6.32 -0.42
C LEU A 16 -4.59 -6.85 0.25
N ASN A 17 -4.22 -8.10 -0.02
CA ASN A 17 -2.96 -8.68 0.48
C ASN A 17 -1.73 -7.93 -0.04
N HIS A 18 -1.71 -7.56 -1.32
CA HIS A 18 -0.63 -6.76 -1.89
C HIS A 18 -0.54 -5.36 -1.28
N LEU A 19 -1.67 -4.70 -1.02
CA LEU A 19 -1.70 -3.39 -0.36
C LEU A 19 -1.17 -3.49 1.08
N SER A 20 -1.57 -4.52 1.81
CA SER A 20 -1.06 -4.79 3.17
C SER A 20 0.45 -5.01 3.19
N ALA A 21 0.99 -5.89 2.34
CA ALA A 21 2.43 -6.11 2.24
C ALA A 21 3.19 -4.84 1.79
N THR A 22 2.60 -4.06 0.88
CA THR A 22 3.19 -2.78 0.43
C THR A 22 3.23 -1.76 1.55
N ARG A 23 2.20 -1.72 2.43
CA ARG A 23 2.18 -0.88 3.62
C ARG A 23 3.33 -1.23 4.56
N GLU A 24 3.52 -2.50 4.86
CA GLU A 24 4.62 -2.97 5.72
C GLU A 24 5.98 -2.55 5.18
N TYR A 25 6.20 -2.70 3.87
CA TYR A 25 7.42 -2.24 3.22
C TYR A 25 7.60 -0.72 3.31
N ALA A 26 6.55 0.06 3.06
CA ALA A 26 6.61 1.53 3.14
C ALA A 26 6.87 2.02 4.57
N GLU A 27 6.30 1.36 5.57
CA GLU A 27 6.55 1.60 7.00
C GLU A 27 8.01 1.30 7.37
N ALA A 28 8.57 0.18 6.90
CA ALA A 28 9.98 -0.14 7.08
C ALA A 28 10.90 0.91 6.43
N LEU A 29 10.61 1.28 5.17
CA LEU A 29 11.34 2.33 4.45
C LEU A 29 11.31 3.67 5.21
N ARG A 30 10.17 4.04 5.80
CA ARG A 30 10.08 5.24 6.65
C ARG A 30 11.05 5.17 7.83
N GLY A 31 11.16 4.00 8.47
CA GLY A 31 12.13 3.74 9.54
C GLY A 31 13.58 3.88 9.08
N ASP A 32 13.91 3.33 7.90
CA ASP A 32 15.25 3.41 7.32
C ASP A 32 15.63 4.85 6.95
N ILE A 33 14.71 5.63 6.38
CA ILE A 33 14.91 7.06 6.09
C ILE A 33 15.25 7.85 7.36
N VAL A 34 14.52 7.60 8.45
CA VAL A 34 14.77 8.25 9.74
C VAL A 34 16.14 7.83 10.30
N SER A 35 16.48 6.54 10.19
CA SER A 35 17.75 6.01 10.68
C SER A 35 18.94 6.59 9.90
N ALA A 36 18.84 6.68 8.57
CA ALA A 36 19.85 7.29 7.72
C ALA A 36 20.06 8.78 8.02
N PHE A 37 18.99 9.51 8.33
CA PHE A 37 19.10 10.90 8.76
C PHE A 37 19.79 11.02 10.12
N LYS A 38 19.39 10.21 11.11
CA LYS A 38 20.01 10.19 12.44
C LYS A 38 21.50 9.82 12.39
N SER A 39 21.90 8.96 11.46
CA SER A 39 23.31 8.60 11.25
C SER A 39 24.08 9.59 10.38
N SER A 40 23.47 10.72 9.99
CA SER A 40 24.07 11.72 9.07
C SER A 40 24.47 11.16 7.70
N ALA A 41 23.89 10.01 7.28
CA ALA A 41 24.13 9.43 5.96
C ALA A 41 23.43 10.23 4.84
N ILE A 42 22.35 10.94 5.18
CA ILE A 42 21.65 11.86 4.29
C ILE A 42 21.51 13.26 4.93
N PRO A 43 21.63 14.34 4.16
CA PRO A 43 21.37 15.70 4.63
C PRO A 43 19.88 15.97 4.83
N GLU A 44 19.55 16.99 5.62
CA GLU A 44 18.17 17.34 5.99
C GLU A 44 17.26 17.56 4.77
N VAL A 45 17.77 18.17 3.69
CA VAL A 45 16.99 18.40 2.47
C VAL A 45 16.52 17.08 1.85
N GLN A 46 17.39 16.07 1.79
CA GLN A 46 17.03 14.74 1.28
C GLN A 46 16.09 14.03 2.24
N PHE A 47 16.34 14.11 3.55
CA PHE A 47 15.47 13.54 4.57
C PHE A 47 14.03 14.07 4.45
N ARG A 48 13.84 15.40 4.40
CA ARG A 48 12.51 16.02 4.28
C ARG A 48 11.79 15.56 3.02
N TYR A 49 12.49 15.55 1.88
CA TYR A 49 11.93 15.09 0.62
C TYR A 49 11.48 13.62 0.67
N MET A 50 12.34 12.73 1.16
CA MET A 50 12.05 11.29 1.23
C MET A 50 10.93 11.00 2.24
N LYS A 51 10.95 11.66 3.40
CA LYS A 51 9.92 11.55 4.43
C LYS A 51 8.54 11.95 3.88
N GLU A 52 8.45 13.09 3.21
CA GLU A 52 7.19 13.55 2.63
C GLU A 52 6.66 12.57 1.57
N ARG A 53 7.56 11.99 0.75
CA ARG A 53 7.19 11.01 -0.27
C ARG A 53 6.64 9.72 0.32
N VAL A 54 7.28 9.17 1.35
CA VAL A 54 6.81 7.92 1.99
C VAL A 54 5.50 8.14 2.74
N GLU A 55 5.32 9.31 3.39
CA GLU A 55 4.04 9.67 4.03
C GLU A 55 2.91 9.79 3.01
N LYS A 56 3.15 10.46 1.87
CA LYS A 56 2.17 10.52 0.77
C LYS A 56 1.83 9.15 0.22
N PHE A 57 2.82 8.27 0.08
CA PHE A 57 2.60 6.92 -0.43
C PHE A 57 1.77 6.07 0.54
N LEU A 58 2.03 6.14 1.85
CA LEU A 58 1.22 5.47 2.87
C LEU A 58 -0.25 5.91 2.80
N ASN A 59 -0.51 7.22 2.68
CA ASN A 59 -1.87 7.73 2.52
C ASN A 59 -2.57 7.21 1.24
N GLN A 60 -1.83 6.98 0.16
CA GLN A 60 -2.39 6.38 -1.05
C GLN A 60 -2.75 4.90 -0.84
N ILE A 61 -1.93 4.16 -0.09
CA ILE A 61 -2.23 2.78 0.30
C ILE A 61 -3.51 2.72 1.13
N ASP A 62 -3.65 3.60 2.15
CA ASP A 62 -4.86 3.71 2.97
C ASP A 62 -6.12 3.92 2.11
N LEU A 63 -6.03 4.84 1.13
CA LEU A 63 -7.13 5.13 0.22
C LEU A 63 -7.51 3.90 -0.62
N TYR A 64 -6.52 3.23 -1.22
CA TYR A 64 -6.78 2.06 -2.05
C TYR A 64 -7.32 0.88 -1.23
N GLU A 65 -6.80 0.66 -0.03
CA GLU A 65 -7.30 -0.37 0.87
C GLU A 65 -8.76 -0.12 1.24
N SER A 66 -9.11 1.13 1.60
CA SER A 66 -10.50 1.50 1.87
C SER A 66 -11.43 1.24 0.67
N ILE A 67 -10.97 1.53 -0.55
CA ILE A 67 -11.74 1.27 -1.78
C ILE A 67 -11.93 -0.24 -1.98
N PHE A 68 -10.87 -1.03 -1.88
CA PHE A 68 -10.94 -2.47 -2.09
C PHE A 68 -11.72 -3.21 -1.02
N VAL A 69 -11.67 -2.76 0.24
CA VAL A 69 -12.55 -3.26 1.32
C VAL A 69 -14.01 -2.99 0.96
N SER A 70 -14.34 -1.78 0.48
CA SER A 70 -15.72 -1.45 0.06
C SER A 70 -16.18 -2.32 -1.11
N ILE A 71 -15.29 -2.60 -2.07
CA ILE A 71 -15.57 -3.50 -3.20
C ILE A 71 -15.82 -4.93 -2.70
N ARG A 72 -14.98 -5.45 -1.80
CA ARG A 72 -15.13 -6.78 -1.21
C ARG A 72 -16.47 -6.95 -0.50
N ASP A 73 -16.86 -5.96 0.29
CA ASP A 73 -18.09 -6.01 1.07
C ASP A 73 -19.32 -5.98 0.15
N ALA A 74 -19.30 -5.15 -0.91
CA ALA A 74 -20.33 -5.12 -1.93
C ALA A 74 -20.42 -6.43 -2.73
N TYR A 75 -19.27 -7.00 -3.14
CA TYR A 75 -19.21 -8.29 -3.83
C TYR A 75 -19.76 -9.42 -2.96
N SER A 76 -19.36 -9.47 -1.69
CA SER A 76 -19.85 -10.46 -0.73
C SER A 76 -21.35 -10.38 -0.46
N ALA A 77 -21.95 -9.19 -0.59
CA ALA A 77 -23.39 -9.00 -0.49
C ALA A 77 -24.13 -9.44 -1.76
N ALA A 78 -23.51 -9.33 -2.94
CA ALA A 78 -24.11 -9.70 -4.22
C ALA A 78 -24.04 -11.19 -4.55
N VAL A 79 -23.08 -11.92 -3.97
CA VAL A 79 -22.86 -13.37 -4.20
C VAL A 79 -23.61 -14.24 -3.17
N LYS A 80 -24.23 -13.62 -2.15
CA LYS A 80 -25.16 -14.28 -1.22
C LYS A 80 -26.56 -14.41 -1.81
#